data_AF-A0A4Q5PE48-F1
#
_entry.id   AF-A0A4Q5PE48-F1
#
_cell.length_a   1.000
_cell.length_b   1.000
_cell.length_c   1.000
_cell.angle_alpha   90.00
_cell.angle_beta   90.00
_cell.angle_gamma   90.00
#
_symmetry.space_group_name_H-M   'P 1'
#
loop_
_entity.id
_entity.type
_entity.pdbx_description
1 polymer ?
#
loop_
_entity_poly.entity_id
_entity_poly.type
_entity_poly.pdbx_seq_one_letter_code
_entity_poly.pdbx_strand_id
1 'polypeptide(L)'
;MTSRILRTLALASAMACGLASAAVNLPQLNIDTTQTTVSGLSSGGFMAVQLHVAYSATFKKGAGIVAGGPFYCAEGSIVNATGRCMASPAGIPTSTLVTTTNNWASQGSIDPVANLQSSKVYLFSGSSDTTVKPGVMDALKTYYNSFVPAANVVYNKTIAAEHAMITDDYGSACSTKASPYINDCNFDLAGAMLAHFYGTLNARNNATLPTGNFVEFNQSQFISGHGMAPTGWAYIPAACTSGSQCKLHVVLHGCQQNVTLVQQQYVRNTGYNRWADTNNIVMIYPQTSTQATNSCWDWWGYDNANYSKKSGPQMAAIKAMVDQVSAGGTTTPPGTTTLAAPTGVVTSNATTNTMKITWNAVSGAAGYNVYRGGNKVNALAVSATTFTDTSLAPATAYSWTVRGVTSGGAEGATSAAASGTTTGTATPPATCYTSSNYAHTTAGRAYQTGGNTYANGSNQAMGLWNTFTTKTLKMTGTNYYVIGTCP
;
A
#
# COMPACT_ATOMS: atom_id res chain seq x y z
N MET A 1 -36.90 -15.26 -58.67
CA MET A 1 -35.44 -15.38 -58.54
C MET A 1 -34.92 -14.12 -57.86
N THR A 2 -34.80 -14.13 -56.54
CA THR A 2 -34.45 -12.96 -55.72
C THR A 2 -33.06 -13.14 -55.15
N SER A 3 -32.13 -12.28 -55.60
CA SER A 3 -30.78 -12.14 -55.04
C SER A 3 -30.85 -11.37 -53.72
N ARG A 4 -30.27 -11.93 -52.64
CA ARG A 4 -30.01 -11.20 -51.39
C ARG A 4 -28.54 -11.34 -51.02
N ILE A 5 -27.85 -10.21 -51.08
CA ILE A 5 -26.49 -9.98 -50.60
C ILE A 5 -26.51 -10.00 -49.06
N LEU A 6 -25.79 -10.94 -48.45
CA LEU A 6 -25.55 -10.97 -47.00
C LEU A 6 -24.44 -9.97 -46.66
N ARG A 7 -24.76 -8.96 -45.82
CA ARG A 7 -23.78 -8.10 -45.16
C ARG A 7 -23.32 -8.77 -43.87
N THR A 8 -22.03 -9.05 -43.75
CA THR A 8 -21.35 -9.44 -42.51
C THR A 8 -21.17 -8.22 -41.61
N LEU A 9 -21.79 -8.23 -40.42
CA LEU A 9 -21.44 -7.30 -39.33
C LEU A 9 -20.26 -7.90 -38.56
N ALA A 10 -19.11 -7.20 -38.56
CA ALA A 10 -18.03 -7.47 -37.61
C ALA A 10 -18.32 -6.73 -36.30
N LEU A 11 -18.56 -7.47 -35.22
CA LEU A 11 -18.57 -6.91 -33.86
C LEU A 11 -17.11 -6.72 -33.42
N ALA A 12 -16.68 -5.47 -33.28
CA ALA A 12 -15.43 -5.13 -32.62
C ALA A 12 -15.65 -5.19 -31.10
N SER A 13 -15.21 -6.27 -30.46
CA SER A 13 -15.13 -6.36 -29.01
C SER A 13 -13.94 -5.51 -28.53
N ALA A 14 -14.21 -4.34 -27.97
CA ALA A 14 -13.21 -3.56 -27.25
C ALA A 14 -12.84 -4.30 -25.95
N MET A 15 -11.66 -4.93 -25.93
CA MET A 15 -11.03 -5.35 -24.68
C MET A 15 -10.74 -4.10 -23.86
N ALA A 16 -11.50 -3.90 -22.78
CA ALA A 16 -11.10 -3.00 -21.71
C ALA A 16 -9.85 -3.58 -21.06
N CYS A 17 -8.69 -3.11 -21.49
CA CYS A 17 -7.42 -3.37 -20.83
C CYS A 17 -7.50 -2.70 -19.44
N GLY A 18 -7.72 -3.50 -18.40
CA GLY A 18 -7.67 -3.00 -17.03
C GLY A 18 -6.28 -2.43 -16.77
N LEU A 19 -6.21 -1.15 -16.42
CA LEU A 19 -4.98 -0.52 -15.97
C LEU A 19 -4.47 -1.30 -14.76
N ALA A 20 -3.33 -1.99 -14.90
CA ALA A 20 -2.62 -2.56 -13.77
C ALA A 20 -2.25 -1.39 -12.84
N SER A 21 -2.87 -1.35 -11.66
CA SER A 21 -2.57 -0.32 -10.67
C SER A 21 -1.13 -0.56 -10.18
N ALA A 22 -0.27 0.46 -10.29
CA ALA A 22 1.11 0.35 -9.83
C ALA A 22 1.16 0.01 -8.33
N ALA A 23 2.13 -0.82 -7.93
CA ALA A 23 2.35 -1.16 -6.53
C ALA A 23 2.53 0.12 -5.69
N VAL A 24 1.81 0.20 -4.58
CA VAL A 24 1.80 1.39 -3.71
C VAL A 24 2.89 1.30 -2.65
N ASN A 25 3.19 2.41 -1.97
CA ASN A 25 4.03 2.32 -0.78
C ASN A 25 3.30 1.56 0.33
N LEU A 26 4.03 0.73 1.08
CA LEU A 26 3.45 0.02 2.22
C LEU A 26 2.97 1.05 3.28
N PRO A 27 1.67 1.04 3.65
CA PRO A 27 1.11 2.10 4.50
C PRO A 27 1.56 1.95 5.95
N GLN A 28 1.56 3.07 6.69
CA GLN A 28 1.74 3.08 8.14
C GLN A 28 0.38 2.98 8.81
N LEU A 29 0.23 2.07 9.77
CA LEU A 29 -1.03 1.76 10.44
C LEU A 29 -0.86 1.81 11.96
N ASN A 30 -1.98 1.94 12.67
CA ASN A 30 -2.02 1.84 14.12
C ASN A 30 -1.85 0.37 14.57
N ILE A 31 -0.61 -0.10 14.63
CA ILE A 31 -0.30 -1.49 15.04
C ILE A 31 0.10 -1.52 16.52
N ASP A 32 -0.51 -2.43 17.29
CA ASP A 32 0.03 -2.85 18.58
C ASP A 32 1.24 -3.76 18.33
N THR A 33 2.44 -3.18 18.42
CA THR A 33 3.72 -3.87 18.19
C THR A 33 3.98 -5.00 19.18
N THR A 34 3.27 -5.05 20.31
CA THR A 34 3.38 -6.17 21.26
C THR A 34 2.66 -7.43 20.80
N GLN A 35 1.79 -7.32 19.78
CA GLN A 35 0.98 -8.40 19.23
C GLN A 35 1.51 -8.92 17.88
N THR A 36 2.71 -8.51 17.47
CA THR A 36 3.30 -8.93 16.19
C THR A 36 3.75 -10.38 16.22
N THR A 37 3.34 -11.15 15.22
CA THR A 37 3.68 -12.58 15.04
C THR A 37 4.15 -12.87 13.62
N VAL A 38 4.77 -14.03 13.40
CA VAL A 38 5.21 -14.50 12.07
C VAL A 38 4.88 -15.97 11.86
N SER A 39 4.55 -16.38 10.64
CA SER A 39 4.46 -17.79 10.30
C SER A 39 4.96 -18.08 8.89
N GLY A 40 5.19 -19.35 8.60
CA GLY A 40 5.48 -19.77 7.24
C GLY A 40 5.57 -21.27 7.03
N LEU A 41 5.56 -21.65 5.75
CA LEU A 41 5.70 -23.02 5.27
C LEU A 41 7.11 -23.27 4.72
N SER A 42 7.68 -24.46 4.94
CA SER A 42 8.90 -24.91 4.25
C SER A 42 10.07 -23.95 4.47
N SER A 43 10.72 -23.43 3.43
CA SER A 43 11.71 -22.35 3.55
C SER A 43 11.17 -21.10 4.26
N GLY A 44 9.88 -20.77 4.08
CA GLY A 44 9.20 -19.73 4.84
C GLY A 44 9.02 -20.09 6.32
N GLY A 45 8.89 -21.38 6.64
CA GLY A 45 8.88 -21.89 8.01
C GLY A 45 10.26 -21.78 8.67
N PHE A 46 11.34 -22.11 7.96
CA PHE A 46 12.70 -21.82 8.42
C PHE A 46 12.93 -20.32 8.60
N MET A 47 12.52 -19.49 7.64
CA MET A 47 12.62 -18.04 7.74
C MET A 47 11.80 -17.48 8.91
N ALA A 48 10.62 -18.03 9.19
CA ALA A 48 9.82 -17.66 10.37
C ALA A 48 10.57 -17.95 11.68
N VAL A 49 11.28 -19.09 11.78
CA VAL A 49 12.16 -19.38 12.92
C VAL A 49 13.30 -18.36 12.99
N GLN A 50 13.96 -18.05 11.86
CA GLN A 50 15.04 -17.07 11.81
C GLN A 50 14.58 -15.69 12.28
N LEU A 51 13.45 -15.19 11.78
CA LEU A 51 12.87 -13.91 12.19
C LEU A 51 12.47 -13.92 13.67
N HIS A 52 11.80 -14.98 14.12
CA HIS A 52 11.35 -15.07 15.51
C HIS A 52 12.51 -15.08 16.49
N VAL A 53 13.63 -15.75 16.17
CA VAL A 53 14.82 -15.78 17.03
C VAL A 53 15.66 -14.50 16.88
N ALA A 54 15.95 -14.09 15.65
CA ALA A 54 16.83 -12.96 15.37
C ALA A 54 16.24 -11.60 15.77
N TYR A 55 14.92 -11.46 15.60
CA TYR A 55 14.13 -10.27 15.92
C TYR A 55 13.03 -10.57 16.95
N SER A 56 13.37 -11.36 17.97
CA SER A 56 12.43 -11.78 19.02
C SER A 56 11.77 -10.63 19.79
N ALA A 57 12.38 -9.44 19.84
CA ALA A 57 11.74 -8.25 20.39
C ALA A 57 10.56 -7.76 19.53
N THR A 58 10.62 -8.02 18.21
CA THR A 58 9.59 -7.65 17.23
C THR A 58 8.50 -8.70 17.19
N PHE A 59 8.87 -9.97 17.02
CA PHE A 59 7.92 -11.09 16.95
C PHE A 59 7.62 -11.66 18.34
N LYS A 60 7.51 -10.78 19.34
CA LYS A 60 7.41 -11.12 20.75
C LYS A 60 6.19 -11.99 21.08
N LYS A 61 5.13 -11.83 20.31
CA LYS A 61 3.88 -12.53 20.57
C LYS A 61 3.98 -14.02 20.22
N GLY A 62 4.73 -14.37 19.18
CA GLY A 62 4.82 -15.76 18.77
C GLY A 62 5.15 -16.01 17.30
N ALA A 63 5.34 -17.30 17.00
CA ALA A 63 5.58 -17.78 15.66
C ALA A 63 4.89 -19.11 15.34
N GLY A 64 4.47 -19.27 14.08
CA GLY A 64 3.85 -20.48 13.52
C GLY A 64 4.73 -21.13 12.46
N ILE A 65 5.13 -22.38 12.66
CA ILE A 65 6.10 -23.04 11.78
C ILE A 65 5.46 -24.28 11.18
N VAL A 66 5.32 -24.28 9.86
CA VAL A 66 4.73 -25.38 9.08
C VAL A 66 5.85 -26.04 8.27
N ALA A 67 6.17 -27.29 8.58
CA ALA A 67 7.22 -28.06 7.88
C ALA A 67 8.54 -27.28 7.67
N GLY A 68 9.01 -26.59 8.72
CA GLY A 68 10.29 -25.88 8.75
C GLY A 68 11.35 -26.66 9.53
N GLY A 69 12.20 -25.97 10.30
CA GLY A 69 13.17 -26.64 11.16
C GLY A 69 13.96 -25.70 12.08
N PRO A 70 14.90 -26.25 12.87
CA PRO A 70 15.65 -25.49 13.87
C PRO A 70 16.37 -24.26 13.32
N PHE A 71 16.50 -23.24 14.16
CA PHE A 71 17.30 -22.05 13.85
C PHE A 71 18.72 -22.46 13.47
N TYR A 72 19.23 -21.91 12.37
CA TYR A 72 20.57 -22.19 11.85
C TYR A 72 20.85 -23.68 11.56
N CYS A 73 19.83 -24.51 11.33
CA CYS A 73 19.99 -25.96 11.12
C CYS A 73 20.99 -26.31 10.00
N ALA A 74 20.95 -25.56 8.91
CA ALA A 74 21.80 -25.79 7.75
C ALA A 74 23.27 -25.40 8.00
N GLU A 75 23.55 -24.55 8.99
CA GLU A 75 24.90 -24.07 9.31
C GLU A 75 25.67 -23.52 8.09
N GLY A 76 24.96 -22.90 7.13
CA GLY A 76 25.59 -22.37 5.91
C GLY A 76 25.93 -23.44 4.86
N SER A 77 25.40 -24.66 4.99
CA SER A 77 25.73 -25.81 4.14
C SER A 77 24.50 -26.39 3.46
N ILE A 78 24.54 -26.48 2.13
CA ILE A 78 23.50 -27.13 1.33
C ILE A 78 23.38 -28.64 1.63
N VAL A 79 24.48 -29.28 2.03
CA VAL A 79 24.49 -30.71 2.42
C VAL A 79 23.71 -30.91 3.70
N ASN A 80 23.90 -30.04 4.69
CA ASN A 80 23.10 -30.07 5.92
C ASN A 80 21.65 -29.70 5.65
N ALA A 81 21.41 -28.68 4.82
CA ALA A 81 20.07 -28.23 4.43
C ALA A 81 19.26 -29.38 3.82
N THR A 82 19.76 -29.97 2.74
CA THR A 82 19.06 -31.05 2.01
C THR A 82 19.10 -32.39 2.72
N GLY A 83 20.13 -32.64 3.53
CA GLY A 83 20.29 -33.84 4.34
C GLY A 83 19.52 -33.74 5.65
N ARG A 84 20.23 -33.41 6.73
CA ARG A 84 19.67 -33.49 8.09
C ARG A 84 18.55 -32.50 8.37
N CYS A 85 18.46 -31.39 7.65
CA CYS A 85 17.37 -30.42 7.84
C CYS A 85 16.15 -30.68 6.93
N MET A 86 16.15 -31.76 6.13
CA MET A 86 15.03 -32.12 5.25
C MET A 86 14.81 -33.63 5.20
N ALA A 87 15.67 -34.36 4.48
CA ALA A 87 15.45 -35.75 4.10
C ALA A 87 15.85 -36.79 5.16
N SER A 88 16.78 -36.45 6.07
CA SER A 88 17.39 -37.40 7.00
C SER A 88 17.63 -36.78 8.38
N PRO A 89 16.57 -36.48 9.16
CA PRO A 89 16.66 -35.71 10.41
C PRO A 89 17.50 -36.33 11.55
N ALA A 90 18.00 -37.54 11.36
CA ALA A 90 18.97 -38.12 12.28
C ALA A 90 20.23 -37.23 12.34
N GLY A 91 20.64 -36.87 13.56
CA GLY A 91 21.87 -36.11 13.77
C GLY A 91 21.76 -34.58 13.64
N ILE A 92 20.55 -34.00 13.66
CA ILE A 92 20.40 -32.55 13.87
C ILE A 92 20.98 -32.19 15.27
N PRO A 93 22.01 -31.33 15.35
CA PRO A 93 22.72 -31.08 16.61
C PRO A 93 22.05 -29.98 17.44
N THR A 94 20.84 -30.24 17.96
CA THR A 94 20.02 -29.22 18.65
C THR A 94 20.74 -28.50 19.78
N SER A 95 21.54 -29.20 20.58
CA SER A 95 22.36 -28.60 21.65
C SER A 95 23.38 -27.60 21.12
N THR A 96 24.07 -27.92 20.03
CA THR A 96 25.00 -27.00 19.36
C THR A 96 24.27 -25.79 18.80
N LEU A 97 23.11 -25.98 18.18
CA LEU A 97 22.30 -24.87 17.66
C LEU A 97 21.81 -23.92 18.78
N VAL A 98 21.45 -24.46 19.94
CA VAL A 98 21.13 -23.68 21.16
C VAL A 98 22.34 -22.89 21.63
N THR A 99 23.52 -23.50 21.70
CA THR A 99 24.77 -22.82 22.07
C THR A 99 25.10 -21.68 21.10
N THR A 100 25.01 -21.93 19.79
CA THR A 100 25.21 -20.90 18.75
C THR A 100 24.23 -19.74 18.91
N THR A 101 22.96 -20.04 19.19
CA THR A 101 21.93 -19.02 19.45
C THR A 101 22.31 -18.14 20.65
N ASN A 102 22.66 -18.75 21.79
CA ASN A 102 23.07 -18.00 22.99
C ASN A 102 24.30 -17.11 22.73
N ASN A 103 25.30 -17.63 22.01
CA ASN A 103 26.49 -16.88 21.65
C ASN A 103 26.18 -15.68 20.74
N TRP A 104 25.32 -15.85 19.73
CA TRP A 104 24.94 -14.74 18.86
C TRP A 104 24.07 -13.71 19.57
N ALA A 105 23.25 -14.12 20.54
CA ALA A 105 22.49 -13.22 21.38
C ALA A 105 23.40 -12.39 22.30
N SER A 106 24.41 -13.00 22.93
CA SER A 106 25.37 -12.28 23.76
C SER A 106 26.25 -11.31 22.95
N GLN A 107 26.44 -11.59 21.66
CA GLN A 107 27.16 -10.72 20.71
C GLN A 107 26.28 -9.62 20.10
N GLY A 108 24.96 -9.62 20.37
CA GLY A 108 24.02 -8.67 19.77
C GLY A 108 23.73 -8.88 18.28
N SER A 109 24.21 -9.99 17.69
CA SER A 109 23.92 -10.36 16.30
C SER A 109 22.47 -10.82 16.09
N ILE A 110 21.83 -11.25 17.17
CA ILE A 110 20.39 -11.49 17.31
C ILE A 110 19.88 -10.86 18.61
N ASP A 111 18.56 -10.78 18.77
CA ASP A 111 17.95 -10.31 20.02
C ASP A 111 18.25 -11.25 21.21
N PRO A 112 18.18 -10.74 22.45
CA PRO A 112 18.29 -11.58 23.65
C PRO A 112 17.28 -12.73 23.65
N VAL A 113 17.75 -13.95 23.93
CA VAL A 113 16.89 -15.15 24.00
C VAL A 113 15.80 -15.05 25.07
N ALA A 114 15.98 -14.19 26.09
CA ALA A 114 14.96 -13.94 27.12
C ALA A 114 13.64 -13.41 26.54
N ASN A 115 13.67 -12.74 25.39
CA ASN A 115 12.46 -12.26 24.70
C ASN A 115 11.55 -13.42 24.25
N LEU A 116 12.11 -14.62 24.02
CA LEU A 116 11.37 -15.80 23.57
C LEU A 116 10.53 -16.42 24.70
N GLN A 117 10.82 -16.12 25.98
CA GLN A 117 10.16 -16.78 27.11
C GLN A 117 8.65 -16.50 27.18
N SER A 118 8.21 -15.34 26.69
CA SER A 118 6.79 -14.98 26.61
C SER A 118 6.10 -15.41 25.31
N SER A 119 6.86 -15.86 24.32
CA SER A 119 6.33 -16.17 22.98
C SER A 119 5.42 -17.39 23.00
N LYS A 120 4.39 -17.38 22.15
CA LYS A 120 3.56 -18.54 21.83
C LYS A 120 4.06 -19.17 20.52
N VAL A 121 4.42 -20.45 20.54
CA VAL A 121 4.92 -21.15 19.35
C VAL A 121 3.93 -22.23 18.93
N TYR A 122 3.55 -22.22 17.65
CA TYR A 122 2.74 -23.28 17.06
C TYR A 122 3.55 -24.01 15.99
N LEU A 123 3.64 -25.32 16.11
CA LEU A 123 4.37 -26.18 15.19
C LEU A 123 3.38 -27.08 14.45
N PHE A 124 3.58 -27.24 13.15
CA PHE A 124 2.83 -28.17 12.32
C PHE A 124 3.75 -28.99 11.42
N SER A 125 3.54 -30.30 11.37
CA SER A 125 4.16 -31.18 10.38
C SER A 125 3.13 -32.20 9.90
N GLY A 126 2.97 -32.36 8.59
CA GLY A 126 2.18 -33.46 8.06
C GLY A 126 2.87 -34.78 8.40
N SER A 127 2.15 -35.76 8.98
CA SER A 127 2.74 -37.05 9.34
C SER A 127 3.28 -37.82 8.13
N SER A 128 2.83 -37.44 6.92
CA SER A 128 3.23 -38.00 5.64
C SER A 128 4.16 -37.07 4.85
N ASP A 129 4.68 -35.99 5.44
CA ASP A 129 5.59 -35.07 4.75
C ASP A 129 6.89 -35.77 4.34
N THR A 130 7.09 -35.90 3.02
CA THR A 130 8.26 -36.55 2.43
C THR A 130 9.40 -35.58 2.08
N THR A 131 9.21 -34.27 2.24
CA THR A 131 10.17 -33.23 1.86
C THR A 131 10.93 -32.71 3.07
N VAL A 132 10.20 -32.23 4.08
CA VAL A 132 10.75 -31.85 5.38
C VAL A 132 10.18 -32.83 6.38
N LYS A 133 10.90 -33.94 6.57
CA LYS A 133 10.37 -35.08 7.34
C LYS A 133 10.03 -34.64 8.77
N PRO A 134 8.99 -35.23 9.40
CA PRO A 134 8.53 -34.84 10.74
C PRO A 134 9.61 -34.80 11.84
N GLY A 135 10.66 -35.62 11.71
CA GLY A 135 11.81 -35.60 12.62
C GLY A 135 12.55 -34.26 12.67
N VAL A 136 12.52 -33.46 11.60
CA VAL A 136 13.09 -32.09 11.60
C VAL A 136 12.29 -31.18 12.53
N MET A 137 10.96 -31.28 12.49
CA MET A 137 10.07 -30.52 13.34
C MET A 137 10.06 -31.02 14.80
N ASP A 138 10.32 -32.32 15.02
CA ASP A 138 10.63 -32.87 16.36
C ASP A 138 11.91 -32.23 16.95
N ALA A 139 12.96 -32.07 16.13
CA ALA A 139 14.18 -31.37 16.55
C ALA A 139 13.92 -29.87 16.80
N LEU A 140 13.06 -29.23 16.00
CA LEU A 140 12.64 -27.83 16.23
C LEU A 140 11.89 -27.66 17.55
N LYS A 141 10.99 -28.58 17.89
CA LYS A 141 10.33 -28.57 19.20
C LYS A 141 11.35 -28.66 20.34
N THR A 142 12.32 -29.55 20.23
CA THR A 142 13.42 -29.68 21.20
C THR A 142 14.22 -28.37 21.31
N TYR A 143 14.55 -27.75 20.18
CA TYR A 143 15.21 -26.44 20.14
C TYR A 143 14.38 -25.35 20.85
N TYR A 144 13.10 -25.19 20.49
CA TYR A 144 12.24 -24.16 21.09
C TYR A 144 12.05 -24.36 22.59
N ASN A 145 11.91 -25.60 23.07
CA ASN A 145 11.79 -25.89 24.50
C ASN A 145 13.03 -25.48 25.34
N SER A 146 14.15 -25.13 24.70
CA SER A 146 15.32 -24.57 25.38
C SER A 146 15.16 -23.09 25.73
N PHE A 147 14.20 -22.38 25.11
CA PHE A 147 14.01 -20.93 25.24
C PHE A 147 12.57 -20.52 25.58
N VAL A 148 11.61 -21.33 25.13
CA VAL A 148 10.17 -21.10 25.27
C VAL A 148 9.61 -22.16 26.23
N PRO A 149 8.83 -21.77 27.25
CA PRO A 149 8.19 -22.74 28.14
C PRO A 149 7.34 -23.75 27.36
N ALA A 150 7.41 -25.04 27.70
CA ALA A 150 6.68 -26.08 26.99
C ALA A 150 5.16 -25.83 26.93
N ALA A 151 4.59 -25.18 27.95
CA ALA A 151 3.18 -24.78 27.99
C ALA A 151 2.79 -23.74 26.91
N ASN A 152 3.77 -23.05 26.32
CA ASN A 152 3.58 -22.09 25.24
C ASN A 152 3.83 -22.70 23.85
N VAL A 153 4.24 -23.97 23.76
CA VAL A 153 4.56 -24.65 22.51
C VAL A 153 3.50 -25.71 22.19
N VAL A 154 2.72 -25.48 21.14
CA VAL A 154 1.80 -26.48 20.57
C VAL A 154 2.48 -27.15 19.38
N TYR A 155 2.33 -28.47 19.23
CA TYR A 155 2.82 -29.20 18.06
C TYR A 155 1.78 -30.20 17.57
N ASN A 156 1.19 -29.93 16.41
CA ASN A 156 0.33 -30.86 15.70
C ASN A 156 1.13 -31.58 14.61
N LYS A 157 1.25 -32.91 14.75
CA LYS A 157 1.83 -33.79 13.73
C LYS A 157 0.97 -35.01 13.40
N THR A 158 -0.32 -34.89 13.65
CA THR A 158 -1.27 -36.03 13.59
C THR A 158 -2.00 -36.13 12.25
N ILE A 159 -1.97 -35.08 11.45
CA ILE A 159 -2.66 -35.01 10.16
C ILE A 159 -1.77 -35.66 9.09
N ALA A 160 -2.33 -36.62 8.36
CA ALA A 160 -1.68 -37.32 7.24
C ALA A 160 -1.56 -36.45 5.98
N ALA A 161 -0.92 -35.30 6.13
CA ALA A 161 -0.64 -34.37 5.06
C ALA A 161 0.75 -34.62 4.45
N GLU A 162 0.85 -34.42 3.14
CA GLU A 162 2.12 -34.22 2.44
C GLU A 162 2.66 -32.80 2.65
N HIS A 163 3.78 -32.47 2.00
CA HIS A 163 4.44 -31.17 2.13
C HIS A 163 3.63 -30.01 1.50
N ALA A 164 2.78 -29.36 2.30
CA ALA A 164 1.92 -28.26 1.88
C ALA A 164 1.47 -27.36 3.04
N MET A 165 0.95 -26.18 2.71
CA MET A 165 0.18 -25.36 3.65
C MET A 165 -1.20 -25.98 3.76
N ILE A 166 -1.64 -26.21 4.99
CA ILE A 166 -2.89 -26.95 5.23
C ILE A 166 -4.05 -25.98 5.44
N THR A 167 -5.18 -26.29 4.81
CA THR A 167 -6.45 -25.57 4.96
C THR A 167 -7.58 -26.57 5.22
N ASP A 168 -8.77 -26.04 5.43
CA ASP A 168 -10.00 -26.81 5.63
C ASP A 168 -10.97 -26.78 4.45
N ASP A 169 -10.68 -25.99 3.40
CA ASP A 169 -11.60 -25.82 2.28
C ASP A 169 -10.97 -25.35 0.96
N TYR A 170 -9.65 -25.37 0.84
CA TYR A 170 -8.95 -25.01 -0.39
C TYR A 170 -7.68 -25.82 -0.65
N GLY A 171 -7.52 -26.26 -1.89
CA GLY A 171 -6.28 -26.82 -2.39
C GLY A 171 -6.42 -28.26 -2.87
N SER A 172 -5.29 -28.93 -3.03
CA SER A 172 -5.27 -30.34 -3.44
C SER A 172 -5.63 -31.25 -2.27
N ALA A 173 -5.84 -32.54 -2.54
CA ALA A 173 -6.05 -33.53 -1.49
C ALA A 173 -4.88 -33.54 -0.51
N CYS A 174 -5.15 -33.75 0.78
CA CYS A 174 -4.16 -33.73 1.86
C CYS A 174 -2.86 -34.51 1.58
N SER A 175 -2.95 -35.66 0.89
CA SER A 175 -1.83 -36.52 0.50
C SER A 175 -1.07 -36.06 -0.76
N THR A 176 -1.31 -34.84 -1.24
CA THR A 176 -0.74 -34.34 -2.50
C THR A 176 0.52 -33.53 -2.23
N LYS A 177 1.59 -33.82 -2.96
CA LYS A 177 2.79 -32.99 -3.03
C LYS A 177 2.93 -32.41 -4.43
N ALA A 178 2.21 -31.33 -4.70
CA ALA A 178 2.25 -30.63 -5.98
C ALA A 178 1.92 -29.14 -5.81
N SER A 179 2.32 -28.32 -6.78
CA SER A 179 1.90 -26.92 -6.89
C SER A 179 0.37 -26.81 -6.81
N PRO A 180 -0.20 -25.84 -6.05
CA PRO A 180 0.47 -24.70 -5.40
C PRO A 180 1.06 -25.01 -4.01
N TYR A 181 1.14 -26.28 -3.60
CA TYR A 181 1.52 -26.73 -2.26
C TYR A 181 0.61 -26.13 -1.17
N ILE A 182 -0.69 -26.11 -1.47
CA ILE A 182 -1.78 -25.80 -0.55
C ILE A 182 -2.75 -26.96 -0.64
N ASN A 183 -3.06 -27.58 0.49
CA ASN A 183 -3.90 -28.76 0.56
C ASN A 183 -5.10 -28.53 1.46
N ASP A 184 -6.25 -29.03 1.04
CA ASP A 184 -7.41 -29.21 1.89
C ASP A 184 -7.26 -30.52 2.67
N CYS A 185 -7.08 -30.40 3.98
CA CYS A 185 -7.05 -31.51 4.92
C CYS A 185 -8.19 -31.44 5.93
N ASN A 186 -9.24 -30.66 5.65
CA ASN A 186 -10.32 -30.41 6.60
C ASN A 186 -9.80 -29.93 7.98
N PHE A 187 -8.75 -29.10 7.96
CA PHE A 187 -8.13 -28.54 9.18
C PHE A 187 -7.70 -27.09 8.98
N ASP A 188 -8.32 -26.19 9.74
CA ASP A 188 -8.02 -24.76 9.72
C ASP A 188 -6.72 -24.44 10.48
N LEU A 189 -5.59 -24.69 9.82
CA LEU A 189 -4.26 -24.48 10.40
C LEU A 189 -3.99 -23.00 10.71
N ALA A 190 -4.40 -22.08 9.82
CA ALA A 190 -4.25 -20.64 10.03
C ALA A 190 -5.01 -20.19 11.28
N GLY A 191 -6.28 -20.60 11.42
CA GLY A 191 -7.09 -20.33 12.61
C GLY A 191 -6.48 -20.91 13.87
N ALA A 192 -6.01 -22.16 13.84
CA ALA A 192 -5.37 -22.80 14.99
C ALA A 192 -4.11 -22.06 15.45
N MET A 193 -3.27 -21.59 14.52
CA MET A 193 -2.09 -20.78 14.84
C MET A 193 -2.47 -19.43 15.44
N LEU A 194 -3.39 -18.69 14.79
CA LEU A 194 -3.81 -17.37 15.25
C LEU A 194 -4.48 -17.44 16.63
N ALA A 195 -5.32 -18.46 16.88
CA ALA A 195 -5.94 -18.68 18.18
C ALA A 195 -4.92 -19.01 19.27
N HIS A 196 -3.87 -19.79 18.96
CA HIS A 196 -2.79 -20.06 19.90
C HIS A 196 -2.04 -18.79 20.30
N PHE A 197 -1.82 -17.87 19.35
CA PHE A 197 -1.15 -16.60 19.64
C PHE A 197 -2.07 -15.68 20.44
N TYR A 198 -3.28 -15.43 19.96
CA TYR A 198 -4.12 -14.33 20.42
C TYR A 198 -5.20 -14.74 21.43
N GLY A 199 -5.36 -16.03 21.72
CA GLY A 199 -6.44 -16.55 22.53
C GLY A 199 -7.74 -16.64 21.73
N THR A 200 -8.86 -16.37 22.39
CA THR A 200 -10.18 -16.38 21.74
C THR A 200 -10.25 -15.32 20.63
N LEU A 201 -10.66 -15.75 19.44
CA LEU A 201 -10.88 -14.90 18.27
C LEU A 201 -12.37 -14.85 17.91
N ASN A 202 -12.80 -13.75 17.31
CA ASN A 202 -14.09 -13.67 16.62
C ASN A 202 -14.13 -14.71 15.49
N ALA A 203 -15.32 -15.24 15.21
CA ALA A 203 -15.53 -16.16 14.09
C ALA A 203 -14.99 -15.54 12.78
N ARG A 204 -14.31 -16.36 11.98
CA ARG A 204 -13.75 -15.95 10.69
C ARG A 204 -14.85 -15.52 9.70
N ASN A 205 -14.51 -14.63 8.78
CA ASN A 205 -15.40 -14.26 7.68
C ASN A 205 -15.41 -15.37 6.61
N ASN A 206 -16.55 -16.04 6.43
CA ASN A 206 -16.75 -17.06 5.39
C ASN A 206 -17.32 -16.48 4.07
N ALA A 207 -17.59 -15.18 4.01
CA ALA A 207 -18.00 -14.50 2.79
C ALA A 207 -16.79 -14.12 1.91
N THR A 208 -17.06 -13.70 0.68
CA THR A 208 -16.03 -13.18 -0.22
C THR A 208 -15.38 -11.93 0.38
N LEU A 209 -14.07 -11.98 0.59
CA LEU A 209 -13.32 -10.85 1.14
C LEU A 209 -13.23 -9.68 0.15
N PRO A 210 -13.33 -8.42 0.61
CA PRO A 210 -13.24 -7.26 -0.27
C PRO A 210 -11.90 -7.20 -1.01
N THR A 211 -11.93 -7.06 -2.33
CA THR A 211 -10.71 -6.97 -3.15
C THR A 211 -9.84 -5.77 -2.78
N GLY A 212 -10.46 -4.64 -2.39
CA GLY A 212 -9.77 -3.43 -1.95
C GLY A 212 -8.96 -3.57 -0.66
N ASN A 213 -9.14 -4.65 0.11
CA ASN A 213 -8.33 -4.94 1.30
C ASN A 213 -7.01 -5.63 0.94
N PHE A 214 -6.86 -6.15 -0.28
CA PHE A 214 -5.60 -6.70 -0.78
C PHE A 214 -4.77 -5.61 -1.43
N VAL A 215 -3.61 -5.31 -0.84
CA VAL A 215 -2.71 -4.26 -1.28
C VAL A 215 -1.43 -4.87 -1.82
N GLU A 216 -1.15 -4.66 -3.10
CA GLU A 216 0.18 -4.90 -3.65
C GLU A 216 1.07 -3.70 -3.32
N PHE A 217 2.16 -3.95 -2.59
CA PHE A 217 3.08 -2.90 -2.16
C PHE A 217 4.45 -3.04 -2.82
N ASN A 218 5.13 -1.90 -2.98
CA ASN A 218 6.48 -1.80 -3.51
C ASN A 218 7.48 -2.35 -2.49
N GLN A 219 7.86 -3.61 -2.64
CA GLN A 219 8.84 -4.27 -1.79
C GLN A 219 10.26 -3.74 -2.04
N SER A 220 10.52 -3.18 -3.23
CA SER A 220 11.79 -2.54 -3.56
C SER A 220 12.14 -1.31 -2.71
N GLN A 221 11.18 -0.77 -1.95
CA GLN A 221 11.46 0.22 -0.91
C GLN A 221 12.39 -0.30 0.19
N PHE A 222 12.38 -1.61 0.43
CA PHE A 222 13.09 -2.23 1.55
C PHE A 222 14.31 -3.02 1.10
N ILE A 223 14.30 -3.53 -0.13
CA ILE A 223 15.38 -4.34 -0.67
C ILE A 223 15.35 -4.42 -2.20
N SER A 224 16.52 -4.43 -2.82
CA SER A 224 16.69 -4.77 -4.24
C SER A 224 17.63 -5.96 -4.37
N GLY A 225 17.30 -6.92 -5.24
CA GLY A 225 18.06 -8.17 -5.38
C GLY A 225 17.81 -9.17 -4.26
N HIS A 226 18.86 -9.90 -3.85
CA HIS A 226 18.83 -10.86 -2.74
C HIS A 226 17.75 -11.95 -2.80
N GLY A 227 17.33 -12.30 -4.02
CA GLY A 227 16.24 -13.25 -4.24
C GLY A 227 14.86 -12.75 -3.80
N MET A 228 14.69 -11.46 -3.54
CA MET A 228 13.41 -10.82 -3.19
C MET A 228 12.73 -10.27 -4.45
N ALA A 229 11.40 -10.34 -4.50
CA ALA A 229 10.62 -9.74 -5.58
C ALA A 229 10.53 -8.21 -5.44
N PRO A 230 10.23 -7.48 -6.53
CA PRO A 230 10.03 -6.03 -6.46
C PRO A 230 8.73 -5.63 -5.75
N THR A 231 7.74 -6.51 -5.71
CA THR A 231 6.45 -6.28 -5.03
C THR A 231 6.16 -7.35 -3.98
N GLY A 232 5.38 -6.97 -2.98
CA GLY A 232 4.83 -7.85 -1.95
C GLY A 232 3.33 -7.62 -1.80
N TRP A 233 2.66 -8.41 -0.96
CA TRP A 233 1.22 -8.29 -0.76
C TRP A 233 0.87 -8.09 0.71
N ALA A 234 -0.21 -7.36 0.98
CA ALA A 234 -0.78 -7.24 2.31
C ALA A 234 -2.30 -7.44 2.25
N TYR A 235 -2.87 -7.97 3.33
CA TYR A 235 -4.30 -7.90 3.60
C TYR A 235 -4.54 -6.96 4.78
N ILE A 236 -5.23 -5.87 4.53
CA ILE A 236 -5.49 -4.82 5.52
C ILE A 236 -7.00 -4.74 5.75
N PRO A 237 -7.52 -5.21 6.89
CA PRO A 237 -8.93 -5.08 7.23
C PRO A 237 -9.38 -3.60 7.20
N ALA A 238 -10.61 -3.34 6.76
CA ALA A 238 -11.14 -1.98 6.62
C ALA A 238 -11.07 -1.17 7.94
N ALA A 239 -11.25 -1.84 9.09
CA ALA A 239 -11.12 -1.23 10.40
C ALA A 239 -9.70 -0.67 10.66
N CYS A 240 -8.66 -1.37 10.19
CA CYS A 240 -7.25 -0.95 10.33
C CYS A 240 -6.94 0.25 9.43
N THR A 241 -7.45 0.24 8.19
CA THR A 241 -7.35 1.39 7.27
C THR A 241 -8.08 2.62 7.82
N SER A 242 -9.13 2.41 8.62
CA SER A 242 -9.89 3.48 9.28
C SER A 242 -9.28 3.97 10.60
N GLY A 243 -8.10 3.47 10.99
CA GLY A 243 -7.35 3.94 12.16
C GLY A 243 -7.55 3.13 13.45
N SER A 244 -8.31 2.03 13.42
CA SER A 244 -8.41 1.12 14.58
C SER A 244 -7.05 0.55 14.93
N GLN A 245 -6.79 0.34 16.23
CA GLN A 245 -5.61 -0.40 16.65
C GLN A 245 -5.73 -1.85 16.18
N CYS A 246 -4.70 -2.33 15.48
CA CYS A 246 -4.66 -3.66 14.88
C CYS A 246 -3.41 -4.44 15.31
N LYS A 247 -3.48 -5.76 15.16
CA LYS A 247 -2.35 -6.68 15.30
C LYS A 247 -1.68 -6.84 13.95
N LEU A 248 -0.47 -7.39 13.93
CA LEU A 248 0.27 -7.68 12.71
C LEU A 248 0.73 -9.14 12.68
N HIS A 249 0.54 -9.79 11.54
CA HIS A 249 1.06 -11.12 11.28
C HIS A 249 1.80 -11.15 9.94
N VAL A 250 3.02 -11.65 9.94
CA VAL A 250 3.82 -11.88 8.73
C VAL A 250 3.62 -13.32 8.27
N VAL A 251 3.26 -13.52 7.01
CA VAL A 251 3.01 -14.84 6.43
C VAL A 251 3.99 -15.10 5.29
N LEU A 252 4.83 -16.12 5.46
CA LEU A 252 5.91 -16.45 4.54
C LEU A 252 5.57 -17.71 3.74
N HIS A 253 5.56 -17.59 2.42
CA HIS A 253 5.36 -18.71 1.53
C HIS A 253 6.57 -19.66 1.50
N GLY A 254 6.38 -20.90 1.08
CA GLY A 254 7.45 -21.86 0.87
C GLY A 254 8.17 -21.69 -0.47
N CYS A 255 9.08 -22.61 -0.76
CA CYS A 255 9.75 -22.64 -2.07
C CYS A 255 8.71 -22.78 -3.19
N GLN A 256 8.98 -22.14 -4.33
CA GLN A 256 8.11 -22.18 -5.52
C GLN A 256 6.68 -21.65 -5.32
N GLN A 257 6.39 -20.93 -4.23
CA GLN A 257 5.07 -20.38 -3.91
C GLN A 257 5.01 -18.84 -3.96
N ASN A 258 6.00 -18.19 -4.57
CA ASN A 258 5.91 -16.77 -4.83
C ASN A 258 4.87 -16.46 -5.90
N VAL A 259 4.41 -15.21 -5.94
CA VAL A 259 3.36 -14.76 -6.85
C VAL A 259 3.65 -14.97 -8.33
N THR A 260 4.91 -15.01 -8.74
CA THR A 260 5.28 -15.31 -10.13
C THR A 260 4.92 -16.75 -10.52
N LEU A 261 5.00 -17.69 -9.58
CA LEU A 261 4.82 -19.13 -9.85
C LEU A 261 3.40 -19.62 -9.56
N VAL A 262 2.77 -19.12 -8.50
CA VAL A 262 1.43 -19.58 -8.08
C VAL A 262 0.38 -18.47 -8.09
N GLN A 263 0.68 -17.32 -8.70
CA GLN A 263 -0.17 -16.13 -8.65
C GLN A 263 -0.48 -15.77 -7.18
N GLN A 264 -1.66 -15.21 -6.91
CA GLN A 264 -2.03 -14.83 -5.54
C GLN A 264 -2.60 -16.00 -4.72
N GLN A 265 -2.42 -17.26 -5.14
CA GLN A 265 -3.04 -18.40 -4.44
C GLN A 265 -2.57 -18.52 -2.98
N TYR A 266 -1.27 -18.33 -2.72
CA TYR A 266 -0.76 -18.37 -1.34
C TYR A 266 -1.28 -17.18 -0.51
N VAL A 267 -1.33 -15.99 -1.12
CA VAL A 267 -1.83 -14.76 -0.47
C VAL A 267 -3.31 -14.89 -0.12
N ARG A 268 -4.13 -15.47 -1.01
CA ARG A 268 -5.60 -15.47 -0.88
C ARG A 268 -6.14 -16.68 -0.13
N ASN A 269 -5.52 -17.85 -0.32
CA ASN A 269 -6.18 -19.13 -0.07
C ASN A 269 -5.51 -19.97 1.02
N THR A 270 -4.67 -19.37 1.87
CA THR A 270 -4.01 -20.04 3.00
C THR A 270 -4.79 -19.92 4.32
N GLY A 271 -6.02 -19.38 4.27
CA GLY A 271 -6.95 -19.31 5.41
C GLY A 271 -6.80 -18.08 6.31
N TYR A 272 -5.63 -17.43 6.34
CA TYR A 272 -5.35 -16.32 7.26
C TYR A 272 -6.30 -15.12 7.14
N ASN A 273 -6.59 -14.67 5.91
CA ASN A 273 -7.29 -13.41 5.69
C ASN A 273 -8.71 -13.39 6.27
N ARG A 274 -9.38 -14.54 6.28
CA ARG A 274 -10.74 -14.70 6.83
C ARG A 274 -10.78 -14.46 8.34
N TRP A 275 -9.72 -14.87 9.04
CA TRP A 275 -9.54 -14.58 10.46
C TRP A 275 -9.11 -13.13 10.67
N ALA A 276 -8.19 -12.63 9.85
CA ALA A 276 -7.74 -11.25 9.92
C ALA A 276 -8.88 -10.23 9.81
N ASP A 277 -9.81 -10.48 8.90
CA ASP A 277 -10.92 -9.57 8.57
C ASP A 277 -11.84 -9.26 9.75
N THR A 278 -12.05 -10.24 10.63
CA THR A 278 -12.95 -10.10 11.79
C THR A 278 -12.22 -9.88 13.10
N ASN A 279 -10.88 -9.84 13.09
CA ASN A 279 -10.06 -9.79 14.29
C ASN A 279 -9.02 -8.66 14.32
N ASN A 280 -9.14 -7.67 13.43
CA ASN A 280 -8.23 -6.54 13.33
C ASN A 280 -6.77 -6.99 13.23
N ILE A 281 -6.47 -7.95 12.34
CA ILE A 281 -5.11 -8.44 12.11
C ILE A 281 -4.71 -8.04 10.69
N VAL A 282 -3.67 -7.23 10.58
CA VAL A 282 -3.02 -6.94 9.30
C VAL A 282 -2.13 -8.12 8.94
N MET A 283 -2.25 -8.62 7.71
CA MET A 283 -1.38 -9.67 7.19
C MET A 283 -0.42 -9.05 6.20
N ILE A 284 0.88 -9.33 6.33
CA ILE A 284 1.84 -9.03 5.27
C ILE A 284 2.43 -10.32 4.70
N TYR A 285 2.52 -10.37 3.38
CA TYR A 285 3.01 -11.48 2.57
C TYR A 285 4.21 -11.01 1.74
N PRO A 286 5.40 -10.85 2.37
CA PRO A 286 6.64 -10.65 1.63
C PRO A 286 6.84 -11.73 0.56
N GLN A 287 7.49 -11.37 -0.55
CA GLN A 287 7.65 -12.26 -1.70
C GLN A 287 9.12 -12.45 -2.05
N THR A 288 9.54 -13.71 -2.19
CA THR A 288 10.77 -14.02 -2.93
C THR A 288 10.53 -13.86 -4.43
N SER A 289 11.61 -13.83 -5.21
CA SER A 289 11.54 -13.85 -6.68
C SER A 289 12.04 -15.18 -7.25
N THR A 290 11.86 -15.35 -8.55
CA THR A 290 12.44 -16.48 -9.30
C THR A 290 13.96 -16.43 -9.39
N GLN A 291 14.60 -15.33 -8.98
CA GLN A 291 16.06 -15.22 -8.89
C GLN A 291 16.60 -15.88 -7.60
N ALA A 292 15.77 -16.10 -6.59
CA ALA A 292 16.16 -16.88 -5.42
C ALA A 292 16.38 -18.35 -5.79
N THR A 293 17.31 -19.02 -5.10
CA THR A 293 17.55 -20.44 -5.29
C THR A 293 16.26 -21.24 -5.00
N ASN A 294 15.75 -21.92 -6.03
CA ASN A 294 14.45 -22.60 -6.03
C ASN A 294 13.27 -21.72 -5.56
N SER A 295 13.35 -20.40 -5.75
CA SER A 295 12.36 -19.44 -5.25
C SER A 295 12.13 -19.51 -3.73
N CYS A 296 13.08 -20.04 -2.98
CA CYS A 296 13.00 -20.19 -1.53
C CYS A 296 13.41 -18.90 -0.81
N TRP A 297 13.08 -18.80 0.47
CA TRP A 297 13.76 -17.88 1.40
C TRP A 297 15.19 -18.36 1.67
N ASP A 298 16.10 -17.45 2.05
CA ASP A 298 17.46 -17.82 2.43
C ASP A 298 17.51 -18.39 3.85
N TRP A 299 17.57 -19.72 3.92
CA TRP A 299 17.66 -20.49 5.16
C TRP A 299 18.88 -21.40 5.25
N TRP A 300 19.76 -21.36 4.25
CA TRP A 300 21.03 -22.10 4.28
C TRP A 300 22.24 -21.26 3.85
N GLY A 301 22.06 -19.94 3.66
CA GLY A 301 23.12 -19.00 3.33
C GLY A 301 23.51 -19.02 1.86
N TYR A 302 22.58 -19.29 0.94
CA TYR A 302 22.88 -19.22 -0.50
C TYR A 302 23.05 -17.77 -0.99
N ASP A 303 22.41 -16.82 -0.31
CA ASP A 303 22.50 -15.39 -0.66
C ASP A 303 23.54 -14.69 0.22
N ASN A 304 23.50 -14.92 1.54
CA ASN A 304 24.40 -14.25 2.46
C ASN A 304 24.81 -15.11 3.65
N ALA A 305 26.09 -15.04 4.06
CA ALA A 305 26.58 -15.76 5.23
C ALA A 305 25.89 -15.38 6.55
N ASN A 306 25.29 -14.18 6.62
CA ASN A 306 24.53 -13.70 7.78
C ASN A 306 23.02 -13.97 7.69
N TYR A 307 22.56 -14.86 6.81
CA TYR A 307 21.13 -15.16 6.56
C TYR A 307 20.27 -15.40 7.81
N SER A 308 20.85 -15.96 8.89
CA SER A 308 20.17 -16.20 10.17
C SER A 308 20.38 -15.11 11.24
N LYS A 309 21.11 -14.02 10.94
CA LYS A 309 21.37 -12.90 11.88
C LYS A 309 20.60 -11.66 11.47
N LYS A 310 20.45 -10.67 12.35
CA LYS A 310 19.77 -9.39 12.03
C LYS A 310 20.31 -8.68 10.77
N SER A 311 21.58 -8.87 10.42
CA SER A 311 22.16 -8.29 9.21
C SER A 311 21.84 -9.07 7.93
N GLY A 312 21.14 -10.20 8.01
CA GLY A 312 20.70 -10.99 6.86
C GLY A 312 19.75 -10.18 5.96
N PRO A 313 20.04 -10.02 4.65
CA PRO A 313 19.32 -9.09 3.79
C PRO A 313 17.80 -9.32 3.76
N GLN A 314 17.35 -10.55 3.55
CA GLN A 314 15.92 -10.87 3.49
C GLN A 314 15.20 -10.62 4.83
N MET A 315 15.84 -10.96 5.95
CA MET A 315 15.25 -10.71 7.27
C MET A 315 15.19 -9.22 7.60
N ALA A 316 16.25 -8.47 7.31
CA ALA A 316 16.29 -7.03 7.51
C ALA A 316 15.21 -6.33 6.67
N ALA A 317 14.98 -6.78 5.44
CA ALA A 317 13.91 -6.28 4.59
C ALA A 317 12.52 -6.54 5.19
N ILE A 318 12.24 -7.78 5.62
CA ILE A 318 10.95 -8.11 6.25
C ILE A 318 10.75 -7.32 7.54
N LYS A 319 11.79 -7.16 8.36
CA LYS A 319 11.74 -6.31 9.55
C LYS A 319 11.44 -4.86 9.19
N ALA A 320 12.05 -4.31 8.15
CA ALA A 320 11.76 -2.95 7.69
C ALA A 320 10.31 -2.79 7.19
N MET A 321 9.73 -3.82 6.56
CA MET A 321 8.30 -3.85 6.22
C MET A 321 7.42 -3.82 7.48
N VAL A 322 7.75 -4.62 8.50
CA VAL A 322 7.05 -4.62 9.79
C VAL A 322 7.13 -3.25 10.46
N ASP A 323 8.31 -2.64 10.46
CA ASP A 323 8.52 -1.30 11.04
C ASP A 323 7.70 -0.25 10.31
N GLN A 324 7.70 -0.29 8.97
CA GLN A 324 6.90 0.63 8.16
C GLN A 324 5.40 0.48 8.46
N VAL A 325 4.87 -0.74 8.49
CA VAL A 325 3.44 -0.95 8.79
C VAL A 325 3.10 -0.51 10.20
N SER A 326 4.02 -0.66 11.15
CA SER A 326 3.77 -0.36 12.56
C SER A 326 4.01 1.10 12.96
N ALA A 327 4.59 1.91 12.08
CA ALA A 327 4.97 3.29 12.36
C ALA A 327 3.79 4.24 12.64
N GLY A 328 2.54 3.83 12.37
CA GLY A 328 1.35 4.63 12.66
C GLY A 328 0.81 4.47 14.09
N GLY A 329 1.31 3.52 14.88
CA GLY A 329 0.79 3.16 16.22
C GLY A 329 1.50 3.79 17.42
N THR A 330 2.59 4.52 17.24
CA THR A 330 3.34 5.12 18.36
C THR A 330 2.69 6.42 18.85
N THR A 331 1.60 6.33 19.62
CA THR A 331 1.08 7.45 20.43
C THR A 331 0.77 7.03 21.88
N THR A 332 1.82 6.83 22.68
CA THR A 332 1.97 7.61 23.92
C THR A 332 3.37 8.23 23.86
N PRO A 333 3.51 9.56 23.70
CA PRO A 333 4.79 10.16 23.31
C PRO A 333 5.78 10.26 24.48
N PRO A 334 7.06 9.95 24.29
CA PRO A 334 8.14 10.88 24.57
C PRO A 334 8.28 11.77 23.33
N GLY A 335 7.89 13.04 23.43
CA GLY A 335 7.65 13.93 22.29
C GLY A 335 8.63 13.79 21.12
N THR A 336 8.10 13.37 19.96
CA THR A 336 8.70 13.63 18.65
C THR A 336 7.63 14.30 17.78
N THR A 337 8.00 15.46 17.28
CA THR A 337 7.16 16.52 16.76
C THR A 337 6.65 16.20 15.36
N THR A 338 5.46 15.60 15.23
CA THR A 338 4.66 15.77 14.01
C THR A 338 4.32 17.26 13.92
N LEU A 339 4.76 17.94 12.87
CA LEU A 339 4.51 19.38 12.73
C LEU A 339 3.01 19.63 12.76
N ALA A 340 2.60 20.56 13.62
CA ALA A 340 1.20 20.98 13.71
C ALA A 340 0.72 21.47 12.34
N ALA A 341 -0.58 21.35 12.09
CA ALA A 341 -1.17 21.87 10.87
C ALA A 341 -0.92 23.40 10.81
N PRO A 342 -0.41 23.95 9.69
CA PRO A 342 -0.34 25.38 9.51
C PRO A 342 -1.72 26.02 9.74
N THR A 343 -1.77 27.04 10.59
CA THR A 343 -2.99 27.81 10.87
C THR A 343 -3.00 29.11 10.08
N GLY A 344 -4.16 29.79 10.02
CA GLY A 344 -4.28 31.07 9.32
C GLY A 344 -4.06 30.98 7.81
N VAL A 345 -4.33 29.81 7.21
CA VAL A 345 -4.23 29.64 5.76
C VAL A 345 -5.30 30.47 5.09
N VAL A 346 -4.89 31.45 4.28
CA VAL A 346 -5.78 32.36 3.56
C VAL A 346 -5.27 32.64 2.16
N THR A 347 -6.19 32.96 1.25
CA THR A 347 -5.90 33.34 -0.13
C THR A 347 -6.05 34.85 -0.33
N SER A 348 -5.19 35.47 -1.13
CA SER A 348 -5.21 36.91 -1.45
C SER A 348 -4.64 37.19 -2.84
N ASN A 349 -4.74 38.44 -3.31
CA ASN A 349 -4.13 38.93 -4.56
C ASN A 349 -4.46 38.06 -5.78
N ALA A 350 -5.73 37.67 -5.91
CA ALA A 350 -6.21 36.93 -7.07
C ALA A 350 -5.97 37.72 -8.36
N THR A 351 -5.42 37.06 -9.39
CA THR A 351 -5.35 37.58 -10.76
C THR A 351 -6.10 36.63 -11.70
N THR A 352 -5.99 36.85 -13.01
CA THR A 352 -6.58 35.95 -14.00
C THR A 352 -5.98 34.55 -14.01
N ASN A 353 -4.75 34.38 -13.50
CA ASN A 353 -4.03 33.12 -13.57
C ASN A 353 -3.14 32.81 -12.36
N THR A 354 -3.23 33.61 -11.29
CA THR A 354 -2.48 33.38 -10.05
C THR A 354 -3.32 33.61 -8.80
N MET A 355 -2.90 32.98 -7.71
CA MET A 355 -3.43 33.20 -6.36
C MET A 355 -2.28 33.17 -5.35
N LYS A 356 -2.26 34.11 -4.40
CA LYS A 356 -1.30 34.09 -3.28
C LYS A 356 -1.92 33.38 -2.08
N ILE A 357 -1.21 32.39 -1.53
CA ILE A 357 -1.56 31.64 -0.33
C ILE A 357 -0.58 32.05 0.78
N THR A 358 -1.09 32.41 1.96
CA THR A 358 -0.28 32.74 3.15
C THR A 358 -0.75 31.95 4.36
N TRP A 359 0.15 31.66 5.30
CA TRP A 359 -0.14 30.92 6.52
C TRP A 359 0.75 31.36 7.69
N ASN A 360 0.45 30.88 8.90
CA ASN A 360 1.30 31.09 10.08
C ASN A 360 2.43 30.05 10.12
N ALA A 361 3.60 30.45 10.62
CA ALA A 361 4.73 29.55 10.79
C ALA A 361 4.41 28.43 11.79
N VAL A 362 4.88 27.22 11.51
CA VAL A 362 4.80 26.06 12.38
C VAL A 362 6.17 25.83 13.03
N SER A 363 6.20 25.77 14.36
CA SER A 363 7.42 25.48 15.11
C SER A 363 7.99 24.12 14.70
N GLY A 364 9.29 24.07 14.39
CA GLY A 364 10.00 22.88 13.93
C GLY A 364 9.94 22.62 12.42
N ALA A 365 9.19 23.42 11.64
CA ALA A 365 9.13 23.25 10.19
C ALA A 365 10.39 23.80 9.52
N ALA A 366 11.04 22.97 8.70
CA ALA A 366 12.14 23.36 7.82
C ALA A 366 11.65 23.93 6.47
N GLY A 367 10.37 23.70 6.13
CA GLY A 367 9.71 24.27 4.96
C GLY A 367 8.24 23.86 4.91
N TYR A 368 7.57 24.13 3.79
CA TYR A 368 6.14 23.85 3.59
C TYR A 368 5.85 23.33 2.19
N ASN A 369 4.86 22.45 2.07
CA ASN A 369 4.29 22.03 0.79
C ASN A 369 2.85 22.51 0.68
N VAL A 370 2.48 22.97 -0.52
CA VAL A 370 1.17 23.55 -0.85
C VAL A 370 0.48 22.63 -1.83
N TYR A 371 -0.80 22.41 -1.62
CA TYR A 371 -1.63 21.48 -2.38
C TYR A 371 -2.84 22.21 -2.95
N ARG A 372 -3.15 22.02 -4.23
CA ARG A 372 -4.36 22.50 -4.92
C ARG A 372 -5.24 21.30 -5.27
N GLY A 373 -6.44 21.23 -4.68
CA GLY A 373 -7.35 20.10 -4.90
C GLY A 373 -6.72 18.74 -4.59
N GLY A 374 -5.84 18.68 -3.60
CA GLY A 374 -5.11 17.46 -3.19
C GLY A 374 -3.80 17.19 -3.94
N ASN A 375 -3.48 17.93 -5.00
CA ASN A 375 -2.22 17.77 -5.75
C ASN A 375 -1.18 18.80 -5.30
N LYS A 376 0.06 18.37 -5.06
CA LYS A 376 1.16 19.27 -4.68
C LYS A 376 1.52 20.21 -5.84
N VAL A 377 1.65 21.51 -5.57
CA VAL A 377 1.88 22.55 -6.61
C VAL A 377 3.26 23.20 -6.55
N ASN A 378 4.02 23.02 -5.48
CA ASN A 378 5.40 23.48 -5.36
C ASN A 378 6.39 22.32 -5.60
N ALA A 379 7.44 22.53 -6.40
CA ALA A 379 8.44 21.49 -6.68
C ALA A 379 9.32 21.16 -5.46
N LEU A 380 9.78 22.20 -4.74
CA LEU A 380 10.58 22.09 -3.51
C LEU A 380 9.84 22.73 -2.34
N ALA A 381 10.12 22.27 -1.12
CA ALA A 381 9.52 22.83 0.09
C ALA A 381 9.81 24.33 0.19
N VAL A 382 8.76 25.12 0.40
CA VAL A 382 8.84 26.57 0.50
C VAL A 382 9.34 26.93 1.90
N SER A 383 10.41 27.69 2.02
CA SER A 383 10.94 28.11 3.34
C SER A 383 10.18 29.29 3.94
N ALA A 384 9.53 30.11 3.11
CA ALA A 384 8.65 31.19 3.53
C ALA A 384 7.25 30.70 3.89
N THR A 385 6.48 31.52 4.62
CA THR A 385 5.07 31.25 4.95
C THR A 385 4.08 31.80 3.92
N THR A 386 4.52 31.85 2.65
CA THR A 386 3.74 32.34 1.51
C THR A 386 4.13 31.59 0.25
N PHE A 387 3.15 31.36 -0.63
CA PHE A 387 3.35 30.76 -1.95
C PHE A 387 2.38 31.36 -2.95
N THR A 388 2.83 31.63 -4.18
CA THR A 388 1.96 32.07 -5.27
C THR A 388 1.77 30.93 -6.24
N ASP A 389 0.56 30.39 -6.28
CA ASP A 389 0.18 29.39 -7.27
C ASP A 389 -0.08 30.08 -8.62
N THR A 390 0.37 29.48 -9.70
CA THR A 390 0.34 30.05 -11.06
C THR A 390 -0.34 29.10 -12.04
N SER A 391 -0.52 29.56 -13.27
CA SER A 391 -1.15 28.76 -14.34
C SER A 391 -2.58 28.31 -14.00
N LEU A 392 -3.30 29.15 -13.25
CA LEU A 392 -4.73 28.95 -12.94
C LEU A 392 -5.60 29.40 -14.12
N ALA A 393 -6.76 28.78 -14.26
CA ALA A 393 -7.77 29.24 -15.22
C ALA A 393 -8.45 30.52 -14.69
N PRO A 394 -8.84 31.46 -15.56
CA PRO A 394 -9.58 32.66 -15.16
C PRO A 394 -10.98 32.32 -14.67
N ALA A 395 -11.54 33.19 -13.81
CA ALA A 395 -12.88 33.05 -13.22
C ALA A 395 -13.18 31.66 -12.62
N THR A 396 -12.17 30.99 -12.06
CA THR A 396 -12.27 29.61 -11.58
C THR A 396 -12.00 29.55 -10.08
N ALA A 397 -12.87 28.84 -9.35
CA ALA A 397 -12.72 28.60 -7.93
C ALA A 397 -11.74 27.44 -7.66
N TYR A 398 -10.84 27.64 -6.70
CA TYR A 398 -9.85 26.67 -6.29
C TYR A 398 -9.76 26.60 -4.76
N SER A 399 -9.23 25.49 -4.26
CA SER A 399 -9.03 25.24 -2.84
C SER A 399 -7.59 24.77 -2.59
N TRP A 400 -6.95 25.38 -1.58
CA TRP A 400 -5.58 25.09 -1.19
C TRP A 400 -5.45 24.64 0.26
N THR A 401 -4.54 23.70 0.49
CA THR A 401 -4.09 23.28 1.83
C THR A 401 -2.57 23.32 1.92
N VAL A 402 -2.04 23.49 3.13
CA VAL A 402 -0.60 23.59 3.39
C VAL A 402 -0.19 22.56 4.45
N ARG A 403 1.01 22.00 4.31
CA ARG A 403 1.64 21.10 5.28
C ARG A 403 3.05 21.59 5.60
N GLY A 404 3.41 21.60 6.88
CA GLY A 404 4.80 21.80 7.30
C GLY A 404 5.66 20.59 6.92
N VAL A 405 6.94 20.80 6.65
CA VAL A 405 7.93 19.78 6.28
C VAL A 405 9.08 19.84 7.28
N THR A 406 9.49 18.70 7.84
CA THR A 406 10.63 18.63 8.76
C THR A 406 11.96 18.71 7.98
N SER A 407 13.08 18.88 8.68
CA SER A 407 14.41 18.82 8.06
C SER A 407 14.72 17.48 7.40
N GLY A 408 14.05 16.40 7.84
CA GLY A 408 14.12 15.07 7.22
C GLY A 408 13.17 14.85 6.03
N GLY A 409 12.44 15.89 5.61
CA GLY A 409 11.54 15.83 4.46
C GLY A 409 10.15 15.26 4.73
N ALA A 410 9.82 14.90 5.98
CA ALA A 410 8.52 14.39 6.35
C ALA A 410 7.47 15.52 6.47
N GLU A 411 6.26 15.30 5.98
CA GLU A 411 5.17 16.26 6.11
C GLU A 411 4.38 16.09 7.42
N GLY A 412 3.95 17.21 8.00
CA GLY A 412 3.06 17.27 9.15
C GLY A 412 1.58 17.26 8.78
N ALA A 413 0.74 17.66 9.75
CA ALA A 413 -0.70 17.69 9.56
C ALA A 413 -1.15 18.68 8.47
N THR A 414 -2.26 18.37 7.80
CA THR A 414 -2.84 19.22 6.75
C THR A 414 -3.59 20.39 7.39
N SER A 415 -3.38 21.61 6.89
CA SER A 415 -4.15 22.78 7.29
C SER A 415 -5.65 22.65 6.96
N ALA A 416 -6.45 23.51 7.57
CA ALA A 416 -7.77 23.84 7.00
C ALA A 416 -7.61 24.37 5.57
N ALA A 417 -8.58 24.08 4.72
CA ALA A 417 -8.57 24.53 3.33
C ALA A 417 -8.91 26.01 3.23
N ALA A 418 -8.15 26.74 2.42
CA ALA A 418 -8.47 28.10 2.00
C ALA A 418 -8.95 28.09 0.56
N SER A 419 -10.08 28.73 0.29
CA SER A 419 -10.66 28.80 -1.06
C SER A 419 -10.57 30.21 -1.62
N GLY A 420 -10.34 30.32 -2.92
CA GLY A 420 -10.27 31.59 -3.65
C GLY A 420 -10.68 31.42 -5.11
N THR A 421 -11.17 32.49 -5.72
CA THR A 421 -11.57 32.51 -7.14
C THR A 421 -10.65 33.46 -7.90
N THR A 422 -10.05 33.01 -9.00
CA THR A 422 -9.26 33.87 -9.89
C THR A 422 -10.14 34.95 -10.50
N THR A 423 -9.56 36.11 -10.80
CA THR A 423 -10.32 37.15 -11.49
C THR A 423 -10.67 36.67 -12.91
N GLY A 424 -11.79 37.12 -13.45
CA GLY A 424 -12.02 36.98 -14.89
C GLY A 424 -10.99 37.80 -15.66
N THR A 425 -10.78 37.48 -16.94
CA THR A 425 -10.25 38.47 -17.87
C THR A 425 -11.14 39.70 -17.76
N ALA A 426 -10.53 40.87 -17.60
CA ALA A 426 -11.30 42.11 -17.70
C ALA A 426 -12.12 42.03 -18.98
N THR A 427 -13.45 42.10 -18.86
CA THR A 427 -14.28 42.36 -20.03
C THR A 427 -13.65 43.58 -20.70
N PRO A 428 -13.30 43.52 -22.01
CA PRO A 428 -12.79 44.69 -22.69
C PRO A 428 -13.71 45.88 -22.36
N PRO A 429 -13.17 47.10 -22.15
CA PRO A 429 -14.02 48.27 -21.99
C PRO A 429 -15.06 48.21 -23.09
N ALA A 430 -16.35 48.24 -22.73
CA ALA A 430 -17.40 48.08 -23.69
C ALA A 430 -17.18 49.12 -24.79
N THR A 431 -16.88 48.67 -26.01
CA THR A 431 -16.55 49.60 -27.08
C THR A 431 -17.87 50.20 -27.53
N CYS A 432 -18.06 51.48 -27.23
CA CYS A 432 -19.20 52.23 -27.70
C CYS A 432 -18.89 52.89 -29.04
N TYR A 433 -19.85 52.82 -29.95
CA TYR A 433 -19.80 53.53 -31.22
C TYR A 433 -21.02 54.45 -31.28
N THR A 434 -20.79 55.76 -31.44
CA THR A 434 -21.86 56.72 -31.69
C THR A 434 -21.77 57.16 -33.14
N SER A 435 -22.78 56.84 -33.94
CA SER A 435 -22.80 57.18 -35.37
C SER A 435 -24.23 57.22 -35.91
N SER A 436 -24.38 57.64 -37.17
CA SER A 436 -25.66 57.56 -37.84
C SER A 436 -26.08 56.11 -38.10
N ASN A 437 -27.38 55.85 -38.18
CA ASN A 437 -27.93 54.53 -38.46
C ASN A 437 -27.38 53.94 -39.77
N TYR A 438 -27.15 54.79 -40.79
CA TYR A 438 -26.44 54.40 -42.01
C TYR A 438 -25.02 53.90 -41.72
N ALA A 439 -24.22 54.67 -40.99
CA ALA A 439 -22.83 54.34 -40.68
C ALA A 439 -22.67 53.14 -39.72
N HIS A 440 -23.66 52.87 -38.87
CA HIS A 440 -23.71 51.62 -38.10
C HIS A 440 -23.94 50.39 -38.99
N THR A 441 -24.78 50.52 -40.01
CA THR A 441 -25.09 49.44 -40.95
C THR A 441 -23.89 49.12 -41.83
N THR A 442 -23.23 50.13 -42.39
CA THR A 442 -22.05 49.94 -43.25
C THR A 442 -20.85 49.36 -42.51
N ALA A 443 -20.72 49.65 -41.21
CA ALA A 443 -19.65 49.13 -40.38
C ALA A 443 -19.99 47.78 -39.71
N GLY A 444 -21.09 47.11 -40.10
CA GLY A 444 -21.46 45.79 -39.58
C GLY A 444 -21.95 45.79 -38.13
N ARG A 445 -22.27 46.95 -37.55
CA ARG A 445 -22.79 47.07 -36.16
C ARG A 445 -24.31 46.98 -36.09
N ALA A 446 -24.99 47.16 -37.21
CA ALA A 446 -26.45 47.10 -37.36
C ALA A 446 -26.82 46.52 -38.73
N TYR A 447 -28.10 46.19 -38.92
CA TYR A 447 -28.67 45.85 -40.22
C TYR A 447 -29.93 46.68 -40.47
N GLN A 448 -30.34 46.78 -41.73
CA GLN A 448 -31.54 47.51 -42.12
C GLN A 448 -32.56 46.60 -42.80
N THR A 449 -33.84 46.83 -42.53
CA THR A 449 -34.96 46.20 -43.22
C THR A 449 -36.17 47.13 -43.19
N GLY A 450 -36.90 47.23 -44.32
CA GLY A 450 -38.10 48.05 -44.42
C GLY A 450 -37.89 49.53 -44.09
N GLY A 451 -36.69 50.09 -44.34
CA GLY A 451 -36.35 51.49 -44.03
C GLY A 451 -35.99 51.76 -42.56
N ASN A 452 -36.00 50.75 -41.70
CA ASN A 452 -35.59 50.84 -40.29
C ASN A 452 -34.27 50.11 -40.05
N THR A 453 -33.54 50.55 -39.02
CA THR A 453 -32.24 50.01 -38.60
C THR A 453 -32.38 49.26 -37.27
N TYR A 454 -31.68 48.15 -37.12
CA TYR A 454 -31.70 47.27 -35.95
C TYR A 454 -30.27 46.89 -35.56
N ALA A 455 -29.97 46.89 -34.26
CA ALA A 455 -28.64 46.55 -33.77
C ALA A 455 -28.32 45.05 -34.01
N ASN A 456 -27.12 44.73 -34.52
CA ASN A 456 -26.71 43.35 -34.75
C ASN A 456 -26.58 42.59 -33.42
N GLY A 457 -27.14 41.39 -33.35
CA GLY A 457 -27.18 40.57 -32.13
C GLY A 457 -28.44 40.80 -31.29
N SER A 458 -28.68 42.02 -30.80
CA SER A 458 -29.82 42.30 -29.90
C SER A 458 -31.15 42.58 -30.60
N ASN A 459 -31.12 42.93 -31.89
CA ASN A 459 -32.30 43.32 -32.68
C ASN A 459 -33.07 44.53 -32.13
N GLN A 460 -32.46 45.36 -31.29
CA GLN A 460 -33.10 46.58 -30.79
C GLN A 460 -33.30 47.59 -31.93
N ALA A 461 -34.51 48.14 -32.03
CA ALA A 461 -34.88 49.11 -33.05
C ALA A 461 -34.15 50.44 -32.82
N MET A 462 -33.41 50.88 -33.83
CA MET A 462 -32.59 52.11 -33.81
C MET A 462 -33.28 53.30 -34.49
N GLY A 463 -34.40 53.06 -35.18
CA GLY A 463 -35.14 54.07 -35.97
C GLY A 463 -34.81 54.01 -37.46
N LEU A 464 -35.13 55.08 -38.19
CA LEU A 464 -34.99 55.14 -39.65
C LEU A 464 -33.53 54.95 -40.10
N TRP A 465 -33.34 54.23 -41.21
CA TRP A 465 -32.05 54.07 -41.86
C TRP A 465 -31.70 55.33 -42.66
N ASN A 466 -30.97 56.25 -42.02
CA ASN A 466 -30.53 57.49 -42.64
C ASN A 466 -29.21 57.99 -41.98
N THR A 467 -28.68 59.10 -42.49
CA THR A 467 -27.44 59.72 -42.02
C THR A 467 -27.62 60.70 -40.86
N PHE A 468 -28.85 61.03 -40.46
CA PHE A 468 -29.16 62.05 -39.44
C PHE A 468 -29.60 61.46 -38.09
N THR A 469 -30.16 60.26 -38.08
CA THR A 469 -30.59 59.53 -36.89
C THR A 469 -29.37 58.83 -36.30
N THR A 470 -28.93 59.30 -35.13
CA THR A 470 -27.72 58.83 -34.46
C THR A 470 -28.09 57.99 -33.24
N LYS A 471 -27.36 56.89 -33.02
CA LYS A 471 -27.48 56.05 -31.83
C LYS A 471 -26.08 55.69 -31.30
N THR A 472 -26.01 55.41 -30.00
CA THR A 472 -24.84 54.79 -29.39
C THR A 472 -25.09 53.30 -29.26
N LEU A 473 -24.22 52.49 -29.86
CA LEU A 473 -24.22 51.04 -29.70
C LEU A 473 -23.06 50.61 -28.82
N LYS A 474 -23.37 49.86 -27.76
CA LYS A 474 -22.42 49.21 -26.86
C LYS A 474 -22.20 47.77 -27.30
N MET A 475 -20.95 47.41 -27.58
CA MET A 475 -20.57 46.03 -27.89
C MET A 475 -20.47 45.22 -26.58
N THR A 476 -21.33 44.22 -26.40
CA THR A 476 -21.37 43.38 -25.18
C THR A 476 -20.90 41.94 -25.42
N GLY A 477 -20.55 41.61 -26.66
CA GLY A 477 -19.96 40.35 -27.09
C GLY A 477 -19.52 40.45 -28.54
N THR A 478 -18.79 39.46 -29.05
CA THR A 478 -18.36 39.41 -30.47
C THR A 478 -19.57 39.55 -31.40
N ASN A 479 -19.61 40.63 -32.18
CA ASN A 479 -20.72 41.01 -33.06
C ASN A 479 -22.10 41.12 -32.39
N TYR A 480 -22.14 41.36 -31.07
CA TYR A 480 -23.39 41.58 -30.33
C TYR A 480 -23.43 43.00 -29.75
N TYR A 481 -24.36 43.79 -30.26
CA TYR A 481 -24.53 45.21 -29.95
C TYR A 481 -25.89 45.50 -29.32
N VAL A 482 -25.91 46.33 -28.29
CA VAL A 482 -27.13 46.85 -27.66
C VAL A 482 -27.13 48.38 -27.71
N ILE A 483 -28.32 48.99 -27.79
CA ILE A 483 -28.50 50.43 -27.61
C ILE A 483 -28.18 50.74 -26.15
N GLY A 484 -27.23 51.64 -25.92
CA GLY A 484 -26.84 52.02 -24.57
C GLY A 484 -25.74 53.07 -24.55
N THR A 485 -25.47 53.61 -23.38
CA THR A 485 -24.36 54.53 -23.12
C THR A 485 -23.18 53.77 -22.50
N CYS A 486 -21.98 54.30 -22.68
CA CYS A 486 -20.81 53.91 -21.90
C CYS A 486 -20.52 55.00 -20.85
N PRO A 487 -19.83 54.67 -19.74
CA PRO A 487 -19.30 55.68 -18.81
C PRO A 487 -18.35 56.66 -19.50
#